data_AF-D3V126-F1
#
_entry.id   AF-D3V126-F1
#
_cell.length_a   1.000
_cell.length_b   1.000
_cell.length_c   1.000
_cell.angle_alpha   90.00
_cell.angle_beta   90.00
_cell.angle_gamma   90.00
#
_symmetry.space_group_name_H-M   'P 1'
#
loop_
_entity.id
_entity.type
_entity.pdbx_description
1 polymer ?
#
loop_
_entity_poly.entity_id
_entity_poly.type
_entity_poly.pdbx_seq_one_letter_code
_entity_poly.pdbx_strand_id
1 'polypeptide(L)'
;MLESSIKEMMYVSQKWDVAEEYAMALVTLDPYWSVNYQELAEVYLKQNKYTKALEQYQNAKQAGLPRVTFTEYMIGVCHEHLGDHQEAINSFKNVLTMDETNISAGLSGYNISSKYDLESKEYFREFINRWDEQGFLTPMHKEMIV
;
A
#
# COMPACT_ATOMS: atom_id res chain seq x y z
N MET A 1 5.78 -3.57 -23.45
CA MET A 1 6.85 -2.97 -22.62
C MET A 1 7.05 -3.86 -21.40
N LEU A 2 8.19 -3.78 -20.72
CA LEU A 2 8.53 -4.65 -19.58
C LEU A 2 7.43 -4.67 -18.50
N GLU A 3 6.82 -3.52 -18.20
CA GLU A 3 5.69 -3.40 -17.27
C GLU A 3 4.49 -4.31 -17.61
N SER A 4 4.07 -4.33 -18.89
CA SER A 4 2.96 -5.19 -19.33
C SER A 4 3.32 -6.68 -19.22
N SER A 5 4.57 -7.03 -19.49
CA SER A 5 5.07 -8.40 -19.38
C SER A 5 5.14 -8.86 -17.93
N ILE A 6 5.55 -7.99 -16.99
CA ILE A 6 5.54 -8.28 -15.55
C ILE A 6 4.13 -8.59 -15.08
N LYS A 7 3.15 -7.74 -15.42
CA LYS A 7 1.75 -7.93 -15.04
C LYS A 7 1.17 -9.23 -15.60
N GLU A 8 1.45 -9.56 -16.86
CA GLU A 8 1.06 -10.85 -17.44
C GLU A 8 1.69 -12.04 -16.68
N MET A 9 2.99 -11.96 -16.37
CA MET A 9 3.69 -13.02 -15.66
C MET A 9 3.15 -13.23 -14.25
N MET A 10 2.77 -12.17 -13.55
CA MET A 10 2.21 -12.23 -12.21
C MET A 10 0.80 -12.81 -12.21
N TYR A 11 -0.09 -12.26 -13.03
CA TYR A 11 -1.52 -12.53 -12.94
C TYR A 11 -2.00 -13.69 -13.82
N VAL A 12 -1.28 -13.98 -14.91
CA VAL A 12 -1.68 -15.04 -15.87
C VAL A 12 -0.78 -16.26 -15.73
N SER A 13 0.53 -16.06 -15.79
CA SER A 13 1.48 -17.18 -15.88
C SER A 13 2.02 -17.66 -14.52
N GLN A 14 1.85 -16.88 -13.45
CA GLN A 14 2.43 -17.09 -12.12
C GLN A 14 3.94 -17.42 -12.14
N LYS A 15 4.68 -16.80 -13.07
CA LYS A 15 6.13 -16.97 -13.23
C LYS A 15 6.87 -15.91 -12.42
N TRP A 16 6.86 -16.09 -11.10
CA TRP A 16 7.34 -15.09 -10.15
C TRP A 16 8.83 -14.77 -10.29
N ASP A 17 9.68 -15.77 -10.54
CA ASP A 17 11.13 -15.57 -10.69
C ASP A 17 11.47 -14.70 -11.90
N VAL A 18 10.76 -14.91 -13.02
CA VAL A 18 10.95 -14.13 -14.25
C VAL A 18 10.40 -12.70 -14.08
N ALA A 19 9.26 -12.55 -13.38
CA ALA A 19 8.73 -11.23 -13.04
C ALA A 19 9.70 -10.44 -12.15
N GLU A 20 10.35 -11.10 -11.19
CA GLU A 20 11.38 -10.51 -10.33
C GLU A 20 12.58 -10.03 -11.16
N GLU A 21 13.10 -10.86 -12.07
CA GLU A 21 14.19 -10.49 -12.97
C GLU A 21 13.87 -9.24 -13.80
N TYR A 22 12.66 -9.19 -14.38
CA TYR A 22 12.24 -8.07 -15.22
C TYR A 22 12.03 -6.79 -14.41
N ALA A 23 11.48 -6.92 -13.20
CA ALA A 23 11.30 -5.78 -12.31
C ALA A 23 12.63 -5.23 -11.77
N MET A 24 13.62 -6.09 -11.49
CA MET A 24 14.99 -5.65 -11.16
C MET A 24 15.66 -4.92 -12.32
N ALA A 25 15.43 -5.38 -13.55
CA ALA A 25 15.94 -4.71 -14.75
C ALA A 25 15.34 -3.30 -14.92
N LEU A 26 14.06 -3.10 -14.58
CA LEU A 26 13.44 -1.77 -14.57
C LEU A 26 14.13 -0.83 -13.57
N VAL A 27 14.36 -1.29 -12.33
CA VAL A 27 15.05 -0.49 -11.30
C VAL A 27 16.47 -0.12 -11.75
N THR A 28 17.17 -1.05 -12.38
CA THR A 28 18.54 -0.82 -12.89
C THR A 28 18.54 0.20 -14.04
N LEU A 29 17.52 0.18 -14.88
CA LEU A 29 17.39 1.07 -16.04
C LEU A 29 17.16 2.53 -15.62
N ASP A 30 16.29 2.75 -14.62
CA ASP A 30 16.04 4.08 -14.07
C ASP A 30 15.82 4.00 -12.54
N PRO A 31 16.89 4.19 -11.74
CA PRO A 31 16.83 4.11 -10.29
C PRO A 31 16.26 5.36 -9.61
N TYR A 32 15.89 6.39 -10.38
CA TYR A 32 15.26 7.60 -9.85
C TYR A 32 13.74 7.61 -10.10
N TRP A 33 13.24 6.64 -10.86
CA TRP A 33 11.81 6.50 -11.12
C TRP A 33 11.14 5.61 -10.08
N SER A 34 10.37 6.24 -9.17
CA SER A 34 9.74 5.54 -8.04
C SER A 34 8.87 4.35 -8.45
N VAL A 35 8.23 4.43 -9.63
CA VAL A 35 7.35 3.36 -10.13
C VAL A 35 8.12 2.06 -10.39
N ASN A 36 9.39 2.12 -10.78
CA ASN A 36 10.17 0.90 -11.01
C ASN A 36 10.37 0.10 -9.73
N TYR A 37 10.63 0.79 -8.62
CA TYR A 37 10.67 0.15 -7.30
C TYR A 37 9.29 -0.35 -6.87
N GLN A 38 8.20 0.37 -7.19
CA GLN A 38 6.83 -0.08 -6.89
C GLN A 38 6.48 -1.38 -7.63
N GLU A 39 6.86 -1.52 -8.90
CA GLU A 39 6.63 -2.74 -9.68
C GLU A 39 7.42 -3.92 -9.07
N LEU A 40 8.67 -3.71 -8.66
CA LEU A 40 9.45 -4.74 -7.96
C LEU A 40 8.86 -5.09 -6.59
N ALA A 41 8.38 -4.09 -5.85
CA ALA A 41 7.69 -4.30 -4.58
C ALA A 41 6.39 -5.10 -4.76
N GLU A 42 5.62 -4.83 -5.81
CA GLU A 42 4.38 -5.57 -6.11
C GLU A 42 4.68 -7.04 -6.43
N VAL A 43 5.76 -7.32 -7.17
CA VAL A 43 6.24 -8.69 -7.40
C VAL A 43 6.54 -9.38 -6.06
N TYR A 44 7.26 -8.72 -5.15
CA TYR A 44 7.54 -9.27 -3.82
C TYR A 44 6.28 -9.46 -2.96
N LEU A 45 5.31 -8.55 -3.04
CA LEU A 45 4.02 -8.70 -2.35
C LEU A 45 3.26 -9.93 -2.81
N LYS A 46 3.18 -10.19 -4.12
CA LYS A 46 2.52 -11.40 -4.64
C LYS A 46 3.19 -12.69 -4.22
N GLN A 47 4.48 -12.63 -3.92
CA GLN A 47 5.25 -13.74 -3.37
C GLN A 47 5.18 -13.82 -1.84
N ASN A 48 4.39 -12.97 -1.17
CA ASN A 48 4.33 -12.81 0.29
C ASN A 48 5.70 -12.49 0.94
N LYS A 49 6.64 -11.93 0.17
CA LYS A 49 7.97 -11.49 0.64
C LYS A 49 7.87 -10.07 1.20
N TYR A 50 7.08 -9.88 2.26
CA TYR A 50 6.71 -8.55 2.76
C TYR A 50 7.90 -7.67 3.19
N THR A 51 8.95 -8.24 3.78
CA THR A 51 10.17 -7.49 4.12
C THR A 51 10.86 -6.92 2.89
N LYS A 52 10.97 -7.70 1.81
CA LYS A 52 11.55 -7.21 0.54
C LYS A 52 10.65 -6.19 -0.13
N ALA A 53 9.33 -6.40 -0.10
CA ALA A 53 8.37 -5.43 -0.62
C ALA A 53 8.49 -4.08 0.10
N LEU A 54 8.57 -4.10 1.44
CA LEU A 54 8.75 -2.91 2.27
C LEU A 54 10.01 -2.14 1.88
N GLU A 55 11.15 -2.84 1.76
CA GLU A 55 12.42 -2.24 1.33
C GLU A 55 12.27 -1.51 -0.02
N GLN A 56 11.62 -2.14 -1.00
CA GLN A 56 11.45 -1.51 -2.31
C GLN A 56 10.44 -0.36 -2.29
N TYR A 57 9.36 -0.43 -1.50
CA TYR A 57 8.49 0.74 -1.32
C TYR A 57 9.18 1.89 -0.58
N GLN A 58 10.09 1.61 0.35
CA GLN A 58 10.93 2.64 0.98
C GLN A 58 11.88 3.30 -0.03
N ASN A 59 12.48 2.51 -0.94
CA ASN A 59 13.26 3.05 -2.05
C ASN A 59 12.38 3.90 -3.00
N ALA A 60 11.16 3.45 -3.30
CA ALA A 60 10.19 4.24 -4.07
C ALA A 60 9.85 5.57 -3.38
N LYS A 61 9.68 5.56 -2.05
CA LYS A 61 9.43 6.76 -1.25
C LYS A 61 10.61 7.74 -1.30
N GLN A 62 11.85 7.23 -1.28
CA GLN A 62 13.05 8.07 -1.44
C GLN A 62 13.15 8.67 -2.85
N ALA A 63 12.80 7.91 -3.89
CA ALA A 63 12.75 8.41 -5.27
C ALA A 63 11.63 9.44 -5.48
N GLY A 64 10.53 9.35 -4.70
CA GLY A 64 9.48 10.36 -4.63
C GLY A 64 8.43 10.20 -5.73
N LEU A 65 8.25 11.23 -6.56
CA LEU A 65 7.19 11.26 -7.57
C LEU A 65 7.45 10.28 -8.73
N PRO A 66 6.39 9.70 -9.32
CA PRO A 66 4.96 9.87 -9.00
C PRO A 66 4.47 8.89 -7.93
N ARG A 67 3.17 8.93 -7.61
CA ARG A 67 2.48 7.95 -6.74
C ARG A 67 2.97 7.90 -5.29
N VAL A 68 3.32 9.05 -4.72
CA VAL A 68 3.76 9.16 -3.31
C VAL A 68 2.70 8.64 -2.33
N THR A 69 1.43 9.04 -2.50
CA THR A 69 0.32 8.58 -1.65
C THR A 69 0.13 7.06 -1.72
N PHE A 70 0.18 6.49 -2.93
CA PHE A 70 0.09 5.04 -3.12
C PHE A 70 1.27 4.30 -2.48
N THR A 71 2.49 4.84 -2.62
CA THR A 71 3.69 4.26 -2.00
C THR A 71 3.55 4.20 -0.48
N GLU A 72 3.12 5.30 0.16
CA GLU A 72 2.93 5.33 1.60
C GLU A 72 1.84 4.35 2.06
N TYR A 73 0.75 4.22 1.29
CA TYR A 73 -0.29 3.22 1.57
C TYR A 73 0.27 1.80 1.54
N MET A 74 1.07 1.47 0.53
CA MET A 74 1.65 0.13 0.40
C MET A 74 2.73 -0.16 1.46
N ILE A 75 3.44 0.85 1.95
CA ILE A 75 4.30 0.72 3.15
C ILE A 75 3.47 0.30 4.36
N GLY A 76 2.32 0.94 4.57
CA GLY A 76 1.38 0.57 5.65
C GLY A 76 0.89 -0.86 5.53
N VAL A 77 0.52 -1.30 4.32
CA VAL A 77 0.13 -2.69 4.02
C VAL A 77 1.26 -3.67 4.33
N CYS A 78 2.51 -3.34 3.96
CA CYS A 78 3.64 -4.22 4.26
C CYS A 78 3.85 -4.36 5.78
N HIS A 79 3.81 -3.27 6.53
CA HIS A 79 3.92 -3.29 7.99
C HIS A 79 2.77 -4.09 8.64
N GLU A 80 1.54 -3.97 8.13
CA GLU A 80 0.41 -4.77 8.60
C GLU A 80 0.69 -6.27 8.46
N HIS A 81 1.14 -6.71 7.29
CA HIS A 81 1.48 -8.12 7.04
C HIS A 81 2.67 -8.62 7.87
N LEU A 82 3.58 -7.73 8.25
CA LEU A 82 4.72 -8.04 9.13
C LEU A 82 4.35 -8.06 10.62
N GLY A 83 3.15 -7.59 10.98
CA GLY A 83 2.71 -7.47 12.37
C GLY A 83 3.17 -6.17 13.05
N ASP A 84 3.78 -5.25 12.29
CA ASP A 84 4.26 -3.95 12.77
C ASP A 84 3.10 -2.94 12.86
N HIS A 85 2.11 -3.25 13.68
CA HIS A 85 0.81 -2.57 13.68
C HIS A 85 0.90 -1.06 13.89
N GLN A 86 1.84 -0.58 14.73
CA GLN A 86 2.00 0.86 14.95
C GLN A 86 2.54 1.58 13.71
N GLU A 87 3.49 0.99 13.00
CA GLU A 87 4.04 1.56 11.77
C GLU A 87 2.99 1.55 10.66
N ALA A 88 2.19 0.48 10.56
CA ALA A 88 1.06 0.43 9.64
C ALA A 88 0.05 1.56 9.89
N ILE A 89 -0.33 1.79 11.16
CA ILE A 89 -1.20 2.89 11.58
C ILE A 89 -0.61 4.24 11.18
N ASN A 90 0.67 4.47 11.47
CA ASN A 90 1.35 5.73 11.14
C ASN A 90 1.36 5.99 9.63
N SER A 91 1.65 4.97 8.82
CA SER A 91 1.59 5.08 7.35
C SER A 91 0.18 5.41 6.86
N PHE A 92 -0.88 4.78 7.40
CA PHE A 92 -2.25 5.12 7.00
C PHE A 92 -2.67 6.54 7.42
N LYS A 93 -2.20 7.03 8.58
CA LYS A 93 -2.39 8.45 8.96
C LYS A 93 -1.66 9.40 8.00
N ASN A 94 -0.45 9.06 7.59
CA ASN A 94 0.31 9.84 6.61
C ASN A 94 -0.42 9.88 5.26
N VAL A 95 -1.01 8.77 4.82
CA VAL A 95 -1.84 8.73 3.60
C VAL A 95 -3.02 9.70 3.71
N LEU A 96 -3.77 9.68 4.81
CA LEU A 96 -4.90 10.60 5.01
C LEU A 96 -4.48 12.06 5.14
N THR A 97 -3.27 12.33 5.61
CA THR A 97 -2.71 13.69 5.63
C THR A 97 -2.40 14.21 4.22
N MET A 98 -2.01 13.33 3.30
CA MET A 98 -1.76 13.67 1.89
C MET A 98 -3.04 13.69 1.04
N ASP A 99 -3.99 12.79 1.35
CA ASP A 99 -5.24 12.60 0.64
C ASP A 99 -6.34 12.14 1.62
N GLU A 100 -7.11 13.10 2.11
CA GLU A 100 -8.24 12.88 3.02
C GLU A 100 -9.41 12.11 2.37
N THR A 101 -9.37 11.84 1.06
CA THR A 101 -10.40 11.08 0.34
C THR A 101 -10.04 9.60 0.17
N ASN A 102 -8.87 9.18 0.68
CA ASN A 102 -8.41 7.80 0.57
C ASN A 102 -9.15 6.88 1.58
N ILE A 103 -10.32 6.40 1.16
CA ILE A 103 -11.18 5.51 1.96
C ILE A 103 -10.42 4.26 2.40
N SER A 104 -9.63 3.66 1.50
CA SER A 104 -8.87 2.44 1.81
C SER A 104 -7.91 2.62 2.98
N ALA A 105 -7.20 3.74 3.05
CA ALA A 105 -6.31 4.05 4.17
C ALA A 105 -7.09 4.23 5.48
N GLY A 106 -8.22 4.94 5.44
CA GLY A 106 -9.07 5.11 6.62
C GLY A 106 -9.63 3.80 7.16
N LEU A 107 -10.14 2.93 6.29
CA LEU A 107 -10.66 1.62 6.68
C LEU A 107 -9.55 0.70 7.19
N SER A 108 -8.41 0.62 6.50
CA SER A 108 -7.27 -0.22 6.91
C SER A 108 -6.73 0.24 8.27
N GLY A 109 -6.54 1.56 8.43
CA GLY A 109 -6.12 2.16 9.69
C GLY A 109 -7.11 1.92 10.83
N TYR A 110 -8.42 2.09 10.59
CA TYR A 110 -9.47 1.83 11.57
C TYR A 110 -9.46 0.37 12.04
N ASN A 111 -9.29 -0.59 11.12
CA ASN A 111 -9.34 -2.02 11.42
C ASN A 111 -8.17 -2.48 12.28
N ILE A 112 -6.96 -1.99 12.00
CA ILE A 112 -5.78 -2.29 12.82
C ILE A 112 -5.91 -1.58 14.18
N SER A 113 -6.22 -0.29 14.18
CA SER A 113 -6.32 0.52 15.40
C SER A 113 -7.39 0.00 16.36
N SER A 114 -8.48 -0.54 15.83
CA SER A 114 -9.55 -1.15 16.65
C SER A 114 -9.08 -2.26 17.59
N LYS A 115 -7.97 -2.92 17.24
CA LYS A 115 -7.39 -4.02 18.03
C LYS A 115 -6.17 -3.57 18.84
N TYR A 116 -5.39 -2.62 18.32
CA TYR A 116 -4.04 -2.35 18.83
C TYR A 116 -3.83 -0.91 19.34
N ASP A 117 -4.66 0.06 18.96
CA ASP A 117 -4.49 1.48 19.32
C ASP A 117 -5.85 2.21 19.30
N LEU A 118 -6.51 2.28 20.46
CA LEU A 118 -7.84 2.90 20.57
C LEU A 118 -7.81 4.42 20.36
N GLU A 119 -6.68 5.09 20.55
CA GLU A 119 -6.57 6.53 20.29
C GLU A 119 -6.58 6.77 18.77
N SER A 120 -5.74 6.04 18.02
CA SER A 120 -5.73 6.09 16.56
C SER A 120 -7.05 5.63 15.95
N LYS A 121 -7.78 4.74 16.63
CA LYS A 121 -9.11 4.29 16.19
C LYS A 121 -10.08 5.47 16.04
N GLU A 122 -10.13 6.37 17.03
CA GLU A 122 -11.02 7.54 16.98
C GLU A 122 -10.64 8.48 15.83
N TYR A 123 -9.33 8.68 15.60
CA TYR A 123 -8.84 9.45 14.46
C TYR A 123 -9.42 8.93 13.13
N PHE A 124 -9.32 7.63 12.85
CA PHE A 124 -9.88 7.07 11.61
C PHE A 124 -11.41 7.08 11.57
N ARG A 125 -12.07 6.93 12.74
CA ARG A 125 -13.53 6.96 12.84
C ARG A 125 -14.10 8.31 12.39
N GLU A 126 -13.44 9.41 12.69
CA GLU A 126 -13.89 10.74 12.27
C GLU A 126 -13.97 10.88 10.74
N PHE A 127 -12.98 10.35 10.01
CA PHE A 127 -13.02 10.29 8.54
C PHE A 127 -14.16 9.41 8.04
N ILE A 128 -14.31 8.21 8.63
CA ILE A 128 -15.36 7.26 8.27
C ILE A 128 -16.75 7.87 8.44
N ASN A 129 -17.02 8.52 9.57
CA ASN A 129 -18.30 9.18 9.83
C ASN A 129 -18.57 10.28 8.79
N ARG A 130 -17.57 11.12 8.51
CA ARG A 130 -17.67 12.19 7.50
C ARG A 130 -17.98 11.62 6.12
N TRP A 131 -17.32 10.54 5.71
CA TRP A 131 -17.57 9.89 4.42
C TRP A 131 -18.95 9.23 4.36
N ASP A 132 -19.45 8.69 5.47
CA ASP A 132 -20.81 8.12 5.52
C ASP A 132 -21.87 9.20 5.37
N GLU A 133 -21.73 10.32 6.08
CA GLU A 133 -22.61 11.49 5.98
C GLU A 133 -22.63 12.08 4.56
N GLN A 134 -21.50 12.04 3.87
CA GLN A 134 -21.35 12.49 2.49
C GLN A 134 -21.84 11.46 1.45
N GLY A 135 -22.18 10.25 1.87
CA GLY A 135 -22.63 9.17 0.98
C GLY A 135 -21.52 8.52 0.15
N PHE A 136 -20.25 8.65 0.57
CA PHE A 136 -19.10 8.05 -0.11
C PHE A 136 -18.84 6.60 0.29
N LEU A 137 -19.45 6.12 1.39
CA LEU A 137 -19.33 4.72 1.80
C LEU A 137 -20.33 3.82 1.09
N THR A 138 -19.80 2.87 0.31
CA THR A 138 -20.59 1.79 -0.29
C THR A 138 -20.99 0.75 0.76
N PRO A 139 -21.97 -0.13 0.49
CA PRO A 139 -22.28 -1.25 1.39
C PRO A 139 -21.06 -2.11 1.73
N MET A 140 -20.19 -2.37 0.75
CA MET A 140 -18.94 -3.10 0.94
C MET A 140 -18.00 -2.40 1.93
N HIS A 141 -17.88 -1.06 1.86
CA HIS A 141 -17.09 -0.31 2.84
C HIS A 141 -17.64 -0.49 4.26
N LYS A 142 -18.97 -0.51 4.43
CA LYS A 142 -19.60 -0.64 5.75
C LYS A 142 -19.38 -2.03 6.36
N GLU A 143 -19.34 -3.07 5.52
CA GLU A 143 -19.00 -4.44 5.96
C GLU A 143 -17.56 -4.57 6.45
N MET A 144 -16.66 -3.64 6.11
CA MET A 144 -15.28 -3.65 6.56
C MET A 144 -15.07 -3.01 7.95
N ILE A 145 -16.10 -2.41 8.57
CA ILE A 145 -16.01 -1.60 9.81
C ILE A 145 -16.56 -2.37 11.05
N VAL A 146 -16.62 -3.70 11.01
CA VAL A 146 -17.29 -4.52 12.06
C VAL A 146 -16.40 -4.81 13.27
#